data_AF-W9X6K6-F1
#
_entry.id   AF-W9X6K6-F1
#
_cell.length_a   1.000
_cell.length_b   1.000
_cell.length_c   1.000
_cell.angle_alpha   90.00
_cell.angle_beta   90.00
_cell.angle_gamma   90.00
#
_symmetry.space_group_name_H-M   'P 1'
#
loop_
_entity.id
_entity.type
_entity.pdbx_description
1 polymer ?
#
loop_
_entity_poly.entity_id
_entity_poly.type
_entity_poly.pdbx_seq_one_letter_code
_entity_poly.pdbx_strand_id
1 'polypeptide(L)'
;MAAPSPAYSSQSSSDASHHGASSPSLPYDPPLTFSTVIDHDHNTINKVAGRLLRAKAPQDRARLLKEVTWRLVRHDVSEDIVMRPAFIEHLGDEGVHMAEHDRTDHERARSKLLALFHVPLEGDQFLGALRALFAQLLEHMKVESGQQIPHLEHMLDPEESQRLGREYLKTQRLTPDLQVVDKCTGARRRVWSDVEDFARTELQRFKEIWDELKLSDDQIDAEVEACHRRRLHRGKL
;
A
#
# COMPACT_ATOMS: atom_id res chain seq x y z
N MET A 1 34.83 76.58 5.06
CA MET A 1 35.27 77.30 3.84
C MET A 1 36.73 76.94 3.57
N ALA A 2 37.09 76.89 2.28
CA ALA A 2 38.41 76.60 1.67
C ALA A 2 38.75 75.11 1.37
N ALA A 3 38.95 74.87 0.06
CA ALA A 3 39.42 73.67 -0.66
C ALA A 3 40.97 73.56 -0.59
N PRO A 4 41.73 72.74 -1.39
CA PRO A 4 41.40 71.76 -2.45
C PRO A 4 42.23 70.44 -2.44
N SER A 5 42.01 69.58 -3.46
CA SER A 5 42.69 68.31 -3.82
C SER A 5 44.23 68.38 -4.01
N PRO A 6 44.96 67.24 -4.06
CA PRO A 6 45.24 66.52 -5.33
C PRO A 6 45.31 64.97 -5.21
N ALA A 7 44.80 64.20 -6.18
CA ALA A 7 45.45 63.55 -7.34
C ALA A 7 46.26 62.25 -7.07
N TYR A 8 45.78 61.16 -7.71
CA TYR A 8 46.47 60.00 -8.32
C TYR A 8 47.58 59.24 -7.56
N SER A 9 47.34 57.94 -7.31
CA SER A 9 48.03 56.85 -8.05
C SER A 9 47.46 55.47 -7.73
N SER A 10 47.39 54.67 -8.78
CA SER A 10 46.96 53.28 -8.87
C SER A 10 47.85 52.30 -8.10
N GLN A 11 47.26 51.26 -7.50
CA GLN A 11 47.76 49.89 -7.66
C GLN A 11 46.71 48.82 -7.30
N SER A 12 46.83 47.74 -8.06
CA SER A 12 45.98 46.56 -8.20
C SER A 12 45.96 45.66 -6.96
N SER A 13 44.80 45.13 -6.61
CA SER A 13 44.69 43.76 -6.08
C SER A 13 43.29 43.20 -6.36
N SER A 14 43.24 42.24 -7.27
CA SER A 14 42.11 41.38 -7.56
C SER A 14 41.75 40.54 -6.33
N ASP A 15 40.59 40.81 -5.73
CA ASP A 15 40.02 39.96 -4.68
C ASP A 15 39.00 39.01 -5.32
N ALA A 16 39.39 37.74 -5.44
CA ALA A 16 38.53 36.69 -5.96
C ALA A 16 37.61 36.22 -4.82
N SER A 17 36.39 36.74 -4.81
CA SER A 17 35.31 36.28 -3.95
C SER A 17 35.04 34.79 -4.15
N HIS A 18 35.39 33.99 -3.14
CA HIS A 18 34.91 32.62 -2.96
C HIS A 18 33.40 32.63 -2.68
N HIS A 19 32.60 32.67 -3.74
CA HIS A 19 31.22 32.21 -3.66
C HIS A 19 31.23 30.68 -3.61
N GLY A 20 31.13 30.14 -2.40
CA GLY A 20 30.76 28.74 -2.19
C GLY A 20 29.38 28.53 -2.78
N ALA A 21 29.32 27.82 -3.92
CA ALA A 21 28.08 27.38 -4.52
C ALA A 21 27.35 26.45 -3.54
N SER A 22 26.23 26.90 -2.97
CA SER A 22 25.30 26.01 -2.30
C SER A 22 24.76 25.03 -3.33
N SER A 23 25.16 23.77 -3.21
CA SER A 23 24.57 22.67 -3.98
C SER A 23 23.05 22.68 -3.79
N PRO A 24 22.25 22.58 -4.86
CA PRO A 24 20.81 22.46 -4.72
C PRO A 24 20.48 21.20 -3.93
N SER A 25 19.78 21.36 -2.81
CA SER A 25 19.25 20.24 -2.04
C SER A 25 18.34 19.41 -2.94
N LEU A 26 18.74 18.17 -3.23
CA LEU A 26 17.87 17.21 -3.88
C LEU A 26 16.57 17.08 -3.07
N PRO A 27 15.40 16.95 -3.71
CA PRO A 27 14.16 16.70 -2.99
C PRO A 27 14.34 15.44 -2.13
N TYR A 28 14.16 15.60 -0.81
CA TYR A 28 14.16 14.48 0.13
C TYR A 28 12.95 13.61 -0.18
N ASP A 29 13.19 12.38 -0.62
CA ASP A 29 12.16 11.35 -0.67
C ASP A 29 12.14 10.65 0.68
N PRO A 30 11.11 10.83 1.52
CA PRO A 30 11.06 10.18 2.81
C PRO A 30 11.09 8.66 2.64
N PRO A 31 11.73 7.92 3.57
CA PRO A 31 11.76 6.47 3.51
C PRO A 31 10.34 5.90 3.53
N LEU A 32 10.13 4.82 2.77
CA LEU A 32 8.86 4.10 2.72
C LEU A 32 8.61 3.40 4.07
N THR A 33 7.91 4.05 4.99
CA THR A 33 7.51 3.47 6.28
C THR A 33 6.21 2.69 6.15
N PHE A 34 5.92 1.86 7.16
CA PHE A 34 4.66 1.12 7.22
C PHE A 34 3.44 2.04 7.12
N SER A 35 3.43 3.14 7.86
CA SER A 35 2.36 4.15 7.81
C SER A 35 2.14 4.71 6.42
N THR A 36 3.23 5.10 5.74
CA THR A 36 3.10 5.71 4.41
C THR A 36 2.48 4.76 3.38
N VAL A 37 2.74 3.46 3.52
CA VAL A 37 2.18 2.42 2.65
C VAL A 37 0.69 2.24 2.90
N ILE A 38 0.26 2.12 4.16
CA ILE A 38 -1.16 1.94 4.48
C ILE A 38 -1.96 3.19 4.15
N ASP A 39 -1.45 4.38 4.50
CA ASP A 39 -2.09 5.65 4.16
C ASP A 39 -2.29 5.79 2.64
N HIS A 40 -1.34 5.31 1.84
CA HIS A 40 -1.50 5.30 0.38
C HIS A 40 -2.65 4.39 -0.08
N ASP A 41 -2.80 3.21 0.51
CA ASP A 41 -3.89 2.28 0.20
C ASP A 41 -5.24 2.85 0.64
N HIS A 42 -5.34 3.38 1.86
CA HIS A 42 -6.51 4.12 2.38
C HIS A 42 -6.91 5.24 1.43
N ASN A 43 -5.97 6.09 1.03
CA ASN A 43 -6.21 7.18 0.09
C ASN A 43 -6.73 6.69 -1.26
N THR A 44 -6.23 5.56 -1.73
CA THR A 44 -6.68 4.95 -2.99
C THR A 44 -8.11 4.44 -2.88
N ILE A 45 -8.44 3.72 -1.81
CA ILE A 45 -9.80 3.24 -1.53
C ILE A 45 -10.77 4.42 -1.42
N ASN A 46 -10.44 5.44 -0.63
CA ASN A 46 -11.25 6.64 -0.44
C ASN A 46 -11.50 7.40 -1.75
N LYS A 47 -10.51 7.48 -2.65
CA LYS A 47 -10.69 8.08 -3.98
C LYS A 47 -11.70 7.31 -4.83
N VAL A 48 -11.64 5.97 -4.83
CA VAL A 48 -12.59 5.12 -5.58
C VAL A 48 -13.98 5.21 -4.97
N ALA A 49 -14.10 5.14 -3.64
CA ALA A 49 -15.36 5.31 -2.92
C ALA A 49 -16.01 6.67 -3.23
N GLY A 50 -15.23 7.75 -3.22
CA GLY A 50 -15.69 9.09 -3.59
C GLY A 50 -16.16 9.17 -5.05
N ARG A 51 -15.47 8.50 -5.98
CA ARG A 51 -15.89 8.40 -7.39
C ARG A 51 -17.21 7.64 -7.50
N LEU A 52 -17.37 6.53 -6.76
CA LEU A 52 -18.60 5.74 -6.75
C LEU A 52 -19.80 6.55 -6.24
N LEU A 53 -19.64 7.29 -5.14
CA LEU A 53 -20.68 8.15 -4.58
C LEU A 53 -21.16 9.24 -5.55
N ARG A 54 -20.28 9.72 -6.43
CA ARG A 54 -20.59 10.74 -7.44
C ARG A 54 -21.06 10.17 -8.78
N ALA A 55 -20.89 8.86 -9.00
CA ALA A 55 -21.24 8.23 -10.27
C ALA A 55 -22.76 8.29 -10.51
N LYS A 56 -23.15 8.67 -11.73
CA LYS A 56 -24.55 8.77 -12.15
C LYS A 56 -24.97 7.59 -13.02
N ALA A 57 -24.11 7.18 -13.95
CA ALA A 57 -24.40 6.08 -14.86
C ALA A 57 -24.32 4.72 -14.13
N PRO A 58 -25.28 3.79 -14.35
CA PRO A 58 -25.24 2.46 -13.75
C PRO A 58 -23.97 1.67 -14.08
N GLN A 59 -23.48 1.83 -15.31
CA GLN A 59 -22.26 1.17 -15.79
C GLN A 59 -21.03 1.63 -15.00
N ASP A 60 -20.93 2.94 -14.72
CA ASP A 60 -19.86 3.49 -13.88
C ASP A 60 -19.98 3.01 -12.43
N ARG A 61 -21.21 2.98 -11.89
CA ARG A 61 -21.49 2.44 -10.55
C ARG A 61 -21.07 0.98 -10.44
N ALA A 62 -21.42 0.14 -11.41
CA ALA A 62 -21.04 -1.27 -11.44
C ALA A 62 -19.52 -1.45 -11.47
N ARG A 63 -18.81 -0.70 -12.34
CA ARG A 63 -17.35 -0.77 -12.44
C ARG A 63 -16.66 -0.30 -11.16
N LEU A 64 -17.11 0.81 -10.58
CA LEU A 64 -16.52 1.39 -9.37
C LEU A 64 -16.86 0.58 -8.12
N LEU A 65 -18.04 -0.05 -8.05
CA LEU A 65 -18.41 -1.00 -7.00
C LEU A 65 -17.48 -2.23 -7.04
N LYS A 66 -17.23 -2.78 -8.22
CA LYS A 66 -16.22 -3.83 -8.39
C LYS A 66 -14.85 -3.37 -7.92
N GLU A 67 -14.42 -2.18 -8.35
CA GLU A 67 -13.10 -1.64 -8.01
C GLU A 67 -12.91 -1.45 -6.50
N VAL A 68 -13.83 -0.77 -5.83
CA VAL A 68 -13.72 -0.54 -4.38
C VAL A 68 -13.83 -1.85 -3.59
N THR A 69 -14.61 -2.81 -4.07
CA THR A 69 -14.77 -4.11 -3.40
C THR A 69 -13.48 -4.89 -3.36
N TRP A 70 -12.83 -5.11 -4.51
CA TRP A 70 -11.58 -5.88 -4.50
C TRP A 70 -10.45 -5.13 -3.80
N ARG A 71 -10.42 -3.79 -3.87
CA ARG A 71 -9.42 -3.00 -3.15
C ARG A 71 -9.57 -3.15 -1.64
N LEU A 72 -10.79 -3.05 -1.12
CA LEU A 72 -11.04 -3.20 0.31
C LEU A 72 -10.71 -4.61 0.82
N VAL A 73 -11.07 -5.64 0.05
CA VAL A 73 -10.75 -7.03 0.43
C VAL A 73 -9.24 -7.28 0.38
N ARG A 74 -8.53 -6.77 -0.62
CA ARG A 74 -7.07 -6.89 -0.70
C ARG A 74 -6.36 -6.16 0.45
N HIS A 75 -6.88 -5.01 0.84
CA HIS A 75 -6.38 -4.23 1.97
C HIS A 75 -6.52 -5.01 3.28
N ASP A 76 -7.72 -5.52 3.57
CA ASP A 76 -7.99 -6.41 4.71
C ASP A 76 -7.06 -7.64 4.73
N VAL A 77 -6.85 -8.27 3.57
CA VAL A 77 -5.91 -9.40 3.44
C VAL A 77 -4.47 -8.99 3.77
N SER A 78 -4.05 -7.80 3.34
CA SER A 78 -2.71 -7.28 3.62
C SER A 78 -2.52 -6.98 5.10
N GLU A 79 -3.57 -6.47 5.76
CA GLU A 79 -3.60 -6.26 7.21
C GLU A 79 -3.59 -7.58 7.96
N ASP A 80 -4.36 -8.58 7.52
CA ASP A 80 -4.39 -9.90 8.14
C ASP A 80 -3.05 -10.63 8.09
N ILE A 81 -2.30 -10.42 7.01
CA ILE A 81 -0.99 -11.05 6.79
C ILE A 81 0.14 -10.29 7.47
N VAL A 82 0.04 -8.95 7.59
CA VAL A 82 1.15 -8.09 8.02
C VAL A 82 0.80 -7.26 9.25
N MET A 83 -0.25 -6.45 9.19
CA MET A 83 -0.58 -5.47 10.25
C MET A 83 -1.04 -6.14 11.55
N ARG A 84 -2.02 -7.04 11.49
CA ARG A 84 -2.59 -7.70 12.68
C ARG A 84 -1.53 -8.50 13.44
N PRO A 85 -0.66 -9.31 12.77
CA PRO A 85 0.49 -9.91 13.46
C PRO A 85 1.41 -8.89 14.12
N ALA A 86 1.73 -7.78 13.45
CA ALA A 86 2.59 -6.73 14.02
C ALA A 86 1.95 -6.04 15.24
N PHE A 87 0.64 -5.77 15.21
CA PHE A 87 -0.08 -5.29 16.39
C PHE A 87 0.07 -6.26 17.55
N ILE A 88 -0.21 -7.56 17.35
CA ILE A 88 -0.14 -8.57 18.40
C ILE A 88 1.29 -8.69 18.96
N GLU A 89 2.29 -8.71 18.07
CA GLU A 89 3.69 -8.88 18.45
C GLU A 89 4.23 -7.68 19.25
N HIS A 90 3.92 -6.45 18.82
CA HIS A 90 4.53 -5.25 19.39
C HIS A 90 3.69 -4.57 20.47
N LEU A 91 2.38 -4.80 20.51
CA LEU A 91 1.43 -4.14 21.42
C LEU A 91 0.75 -5.09 22.42
N GLY A 92 1.03 -6.40 22.34
CA GLY A 92 0.50 -7.39 23.29
C GLY A 92 -1.04 -7.45 23.30
N ASP A 93 -1.65 -7.44 24.50
CA ASP A 93 -3.11 -7.56 24.67
C ASP A 93 -3.87 -6.43 23.95
N GLU A 94 -3.34 -5.21 23.95
CA GLU A 94 -3.93 -4.10 23.19
C GLU A 94 -3.92 -4.40 21.69
N GLY A 95 -2.80 -4.92 21.18
CA GLY A 95 -2.67 -5.35 19.80
C GLY A 95 -3.64 -6.45 19.38
N VAL A 96 -3.90 -7.41 20.28
CA VAL A 96 -4.94 -8.44 20.08
C VAL A 96 -6.31 -7.79 19.94
N HIS A 97 -6.66 -6.87 20.85
CA HIS A 97 -7.94 -6.16 20.76
C HIS A 97 -8.08 -5.31 19.49
N MET A 98 -7.00 -4.63 19.08
CA MET A 98 -6.98 -3.87 17.82
C MET A 98 -7.20 -4.79 16.61
N ALA A 99 -6.48 -5.90 16.53
CA ALA A 99 -6.57 -6.85 15.43
C ALA A 99 -7.98 -7.50 15.32
N GLU A 100 -8.61 -7.84 16.44
CA GLU A 100 -9.97 -8.40 16.43
C GLU A 100 -11.04 -7.35 16.05
N HIS A 101 -10.87 -6.11 16.51
CA HIS A 101 -11.77 -5.02 16.14
C HIS A 101 -11.70 -4.72 14.64
N ASP A 102 -10.48 -4.58 14.12
CA ASP A 102 -10.18 -4.38 12.71
C ASP A 102 -10.81 -5.49 11.84
N ARG A 103 -10.55 -6.76 12.17
CA ARG A 103 -11.17 -7.91 11.48
C ARG A 103 -12.69 -7.83 11.44
N THR A 104 -13.32 -7.51 12.57
CA THR A 104 -14.78 -7.41 12.68
C THR A 104 -15.33 -6.30 11.77
N ASP A 105 -14.65 -5.17 11.70
CA ASP A 105 -15.05 -4.04 10.85
C ASP A 105 -14.93 -4.37 9.37
N HIS A 106 -13.87 -5.05 8.94
CA HIS A 106 -13.73 -5.52 7.57
C HIS A 106 -14.75 -6.58 7.19
N GLU A 107 -15.03 -7.57 8.03
CA GLU A 107 -16.05 -8.59 7.76
C GLU A 107 -17.43 -7.95 7.51
N ARG A 108 -17.77 -6.95 8.33
CA ARG A 108 -19.01 -6.18 8.18
C ARG A 108 -19.01 -5.37 6.89
N ALA A 109 -17.91 -4.69 6.55
CA ALA A 109 -17.80 -3.88 5.34
C ALA A 109 -17.86 -4.75 4.07
N ARG A 110 -17.13 -5.87 4.06
CA ARG A 110 -17.13 -6.89 2.99
C ARG A 110 -18.53 -7.44 2.74
N SER A 111 -19.24 -7.83 3.79
CA SER A 111 -20.60 -8.35 3.69
C SER A 111 -21.56 -7.34 3.06
N LYS A 112 -21.45 -6.06 3.44
CA LYS A 112 -22.25 -4.97 2.86
C LYS A 112 -21.92 -4.72 1.39
N LEU A 113 -20.64 -4.76 1.01
CA LEU A 113 -20.22 -4.63 -0.39
C LEU A 113 -20.77 -5.77 -1.25
N LEU A 114 -20.66 -7.01 -0.79
CA LEU A 114 -21.23 -8.17 -1.48
C LEU A 114 -22.74 -8.04 -1.66
N ALA A 115 -23.47 -7.58 -0.64
CA ALA A 115 -24.91 -7.34 -0.76
C ALA A 115 -25.25 -6.29 -1.84
N LEU A 116 -24.41 -5.26 -2.02
CA LEU A 116 -24.63 -4.20 -3.01
C LEU A 116 -24.57 -4.69 -4.47
N PHE A 117 -23.93 -5.83 -4.76
CA PHE A 117 -23.96 -6.43 -6.11
C PHE A 117 -25.36 -6.89 -6.53
N HIS A 118 -26.26 -7.09 -5.56
CA HIS A 118 -27.61 -7.58 -5.79
C HIS A 118 -28.69 -6.50 -5.58
N VAL A 119 -28.28 -5.24 -5.43
CA VAL A 119 -29.18 -4.08 -5.30
C VAL A 119 -29.24 -3.31 -6.64
N PRO A 120 -30.42 -2.88 -7.10
CA PRO A 120 -30.52 -2.03 -8.29
C PRO A 120 -29.68 -0.76 -8.17
N LEU A 121 -28.75 -0.56 -9.11
CA LEU A 121 -27.74 0.49 -9.05
C LEU A 121 -28.31 1.91 -9.16
N GLU A 122 -29.57 2.08 -9.53
CA GLU A 122 -30.21 3.38 -9.79
C GLU A 122 -31.06 3.87 -8.62
N GLY A 123 -31.36 3.02 -7.63
CA GLY A 123 -32.29 3.34 -6.55
C GLY A 123 -31.68 4.07 -5.36
N ASP A 124 -32.53 4.76 -4.59
CA ASP A 124 -32.14 5.43 -3.33
C ASP A 124 -31.59 4.45 -2.30
N GLN A 125 -32.04 3.20 -2.33
CA GLN A 125 -31.52 2.13 -1.47
C GLN A 125 -30.02 1.89 -1.68
N PHE A 126 -29.57 1.87 -2.94
CA PHE A 126 -28.16 1.68 -3.28
C PHE A 126 -27.31 2.83 -2.75
N LEU A 127 -27.74 4.07 -2.99
CA LEU A 127 -27.03 5.26 -2.51
C LEU A 127 -27.04 5.39 -0.99
N GLY A 128 -28.16 5.05 -0.34
CA GLY A 128 -28.26 5.05 1.12
C GLY A 128 -27.31 4.04 1.76
N ALA A 129 -27.30 2.80 1.25
CA ALA A 129 -26.39 1.76 1.72
C ALA A 129 -24.92 2.10 1.47
N LEU A 130 -24.57 2.66 0.30
CA LEU A 130 -23.21 3.14 0.00
C LEU A 130 -22.75 4.24 0.95
N ARG A 131 -23.60 5.25 1.21
CA ARG A 131 -23.25 6.34 2.13
C ARG A 131 -23.00 5.83 3.55
N ALA A 132 -23.86 4.94 4.04
CA ALA A 132 -23.71 4.35 5.35
C ALA A 132 -22.43 3.51 5.46
N LEU A 133 -22.14 2.69 4.45
CA LEU A 133 -20.92 1.88 4.39
C LEU A 133 -19.66 2.76 4.37
N PHE A 134 -19.57 3.75 3.48
CA PHE A 134 -18.36 4.55 3.36
C PHE A 134 -18.17 5.56 4.49
N ALA A 135 -19.23 5.97 5.19
CA ALA A 135 -19.08 6.72 6.43
C ALA A 135 -18.40 5.88 7.51
N GLN A 136 -18.77 4.61 7.64
CA GLN A 136 -18.12 3.67 8.57
C GLN A 136 -16.67 3.41 8.18
N LEU A 137 -16.42 3.13 6.89
CA LEU A 137 -15.08 2.86 6.39
C LEU A 137 -14.13 4.05 6.58
N LEU A 138 -14.62 5.27 6.34
CA LEU A 138 -13.82 6.48 6.53
C LEU A 138 -13.43 6.70 7.99
N GLU A 139 -14.34 6.44 8.94
CA GLU A 139 -14.01 6.56 10.37
C GLU A 139 -13.04 5.48 10.81
N HIS A 140 -13.23 4.23 10.37
CA HIS A 140 -12.31 3.12 10.62
C HIS A 140 -10.87 3.44 10.15
N MET A 141 -10.69 3.80 8.88
CA MET A 141 -9.37 4.18 8.34
C MET A 141 -8.76 5.41 9.04
N LYS A 142 -9.59 6.33 9.53
CA LYS A 142 -9.13 7.51 10.26
C LYS A 142 -8.63 7.16 11.66
N VAL A 143 -9.27 6.21 12.34
CA VAL A 143 -8.82 5.69 13.63
C VAL A 143 -7.49 4.95 13.45
N GLU A 144 -7.39 4.11 12.42
CA GLU A 144 -6.15 3.39 12.11
C GLU A 144 -4.99 4.34 11.80
N SER A 145 -5.13 5.14 10.74
CA SER A 145 -4.08 6.09 10.31
C SER A 145 -3.77 7.15 11.35
N GLY A 146 -4.75 7.55 12.15
CA GLY A 146 -4.61 8.65 13.11
C GLY A 146 -4.14 8.23 14.50
N GLN A 147 -4.30 6.96 14.87
CA GLN A 147 -4.08 6.49 16.25
C GLN A 147 -3.33 5.16 16.29
N GLN A 148 -3.87 4.10 15.68
CA GLN A 148 -3.36 2.74 15.87
C GLN A 148 -2.03 2.51 15.14
N ILE A 149 -1.94 2.92 13.88
CA ILE A 149 -0.71 2.78 13.08
C ILE A 149 0.41 3.68 13.63
N PRO A 150 0.18 4.97 13.98
CA PRO A 150 1.18 5.77 14.68
C PRO A 150 1.63 5.19 16.02
N HIS A 151 0.73 4.51 16.74
CA HIS A 151 1.08 3.83 17.98
C HIS A 151 2.03 2.65 17.74
N LEU A 152 1.73 1.81 16.73
CA LEU A 152 2.63 0.75 16.30
C LEU A 152 3.99 1.30 15.87
N GLU A 153 4.04 2.32 15.00
CA GLU A 153 5.30 2.93 14.54
C GLU A 153 6.20 3.40 15.69
N HIS A 154 5.63 3.90 16.79
CA HIS A 154 6.41 4.30 17.96
C HIS A 154 7.15 3.14 18.64
N MET A 155 6.71 1.91 18.40
CA MET A 155 7.32 0.69 18.92
C MET A 155 8.32 0.06 17.95
N LEU A 156 8.36 0.52 16.69
CA LEU A 156 9.23 -0.02 15.65
C LEU A 156 10.51 0.79 15.53
N ASP A 157 11.61 0.11 15.22
CA ASP A 157 12.77 0.81 14.66
C ASP A 157 12.53 1.12 13.16
N PRO A 158 13.32 2.03 12.56
CA PRO A 158 13.13 2.41 11.16
C PRO A 158 13.31 1.27 10.15
N GLU A 159 14.11 0.24 10.45
CA GLU A 159 14.33 -0.88 9.55
C GLU A 159 13.11 -1.80 9.54
N GLU A 160 12.54 -2.05 10.72
CA GLU A 160 11.35 -2.86 10.92
C GLU A 160 10.11 -2.22 10.29
N SER A 161 9.91 -0.91 10.48
CA SER A 161 8.82 -0.17 9.82
C SER A 161 8.91 -0.29 8.29
N GLN A 162 10.11 -0.12 7.73
CA GLN A 162 10.29 -0.30 6.29
C GLN A 162 10.11 -1.76 5.84
N ARG A 163 10.49 -2.74 6.67
CA ARG A 163 10.29 -4.16 6.40
C ARG A 163 8.79 -4.48 6.31
N LEU A 164 8.01 -4.07 7.30
CA LEU A 164 6.55 -4.24 7.30
C LEU A 164 5.90 -3.53 6.10
N GLY A 165 6.33 -2.31 5.77
CA GLY A 165 5.86 -1.59 4.59
C GLY A 165 6.13 -2.35 3.28
N ARG A 166 7.32 -2.93 3.12
CA ARG A 166 7.66 -3.77 1.96
C ARG A 166 6.83 -5.05 1.92
N GLU A 167 6.66 -5.74 3.04
CA GLU A 167 5.84 -6.96 3.10
C GLU A 167 4.38 -6.68 2.75
N TYR A 168 3.81 -5.59 3.27
CA TYR A 168 2.47 -5.13 2.89
C TYR A 168 2.36 -4.84 1.39
N LEU A 169 3.35 -4.17 0.78
CA LEU A 169 3.33 -3.95 -0.67
C LEU A 169 3.38 -5.25 -1.47
N LYS A 170 4.09 -6.28 -0.98
CA LYS A 170 4.15 -7.57 -1.67
C LYS A 170 2.79 -8.28 -1.65
N THR A 171 2.03 -8.21 -0.56
CA THR A 171 0.68 -8.81 -0.48
C THR A 171 -0.32 -8.16 -1.43
N GLN A 172 -0.09 -6.90 -1.83
CA GLN A 172 -0.96 -6.20 -2.81
C GLN A 172 -0.97 -6.83 -4.22
N ARG A 173 -0.16 -7.86 -4.49
CA ARG A 173 -0.26 -8.72 -5.69
C ARG A 173 -1.50 -9.62 -5.67
N LEU A 174 -2.14 -9.81 -4.52
CA LEU A 174 -3.40 -10.56 -4.39
C LEU A 174 -4.56 -9.74 -4.94
N THR A 175 -4.74 -9.81 -6.26
CA THR A 175 -5.81 -9.12 -6.99
C THR A 175 -6.71 -10.14 -7.71
N PRO A 176 -7.94 -9.77 -8.10
CA PRO A 176 -8.86 -10.69 -8.77
C PRO A 176 -8.31 -11.30 -10.07
N ASP A 177 -7.36 -10.63 -10.73
CA ASP A 177 -6.72 -11.07 -11.97
C ASP A 177 -5.46 -11.93 -11.76
N LEU A 178 -5.10 -12.23 -10.51
CA LEU A 178 -3.96 -13.09 -10.19
C LEU A 178 -4.06 -14.41 -10.95
N GLN A 179 -2.96 -14.74 -11.63
CA GLN A 179 -2.77 -16.03 -12.28
C GLN A 179 -1.63 -16.77 -11.61
N VAL A 180 -1.87 -18.04 -11.33
CA VAL A 180 -0.86 -18.97 -10.84
C VAL A 180 -0.52 -19.97 -11.93
N VAL A 181 0.74 -20.40 -11.96
CA VAL A 181 1.20 -21.43 -12.88
C VAL A 181 0.99 -22.79 -12.21
N ASP A 182 0.26 -23.67 -12.88
CA ASP A 182 0.13 -25.05 -12.47
C ASP A 182 1.50 -25.75 -12.59
N LYS A 183 2.02 -26.26 -11.48
CA LYS A 183 3.38 -26.83 -11.42
C LYS A 183 3.52 -28.12 -12.23
N CYS A 184 2.43 -28.85 -12.46
CA CYS A 184 2.45 -30.12 -13.20
C CYS A 184 2.37 -29.91 -14.71
N THR A 185 1.59 -28.93 -15.15
CA THR A 185 1.26 -28.72 -16.57
C THR A 185 1.90 -27.47 -17.15
N GLY A 186 2.41 -26.55 -16.33
CA GLY A 186 2.92 -25.25 -16.73
C GLY A 186 1.83 -24.27 -17.19
N ALA A 187 0.55 -24.66 -17.13
CA ALA A 187 -0.56 -23.83 -17.57
C ALA A 187 -0.84 -22.70 -16.57
N ARG A 188 -1.11 -21.49 -17.08
CA ARG A 188 -1.59 -20.38 -16.25
C ARG A 188 -3.08 -20.52 -16.01
N ARG A 189 -3.49 -20.47 -14.74
CA ARG A 189 -4.91 -20.43 -14.36
C ARG A 189 -5.18 -19.20 -13.50
N ARG A 190 -6.33 -18.56 -13.72
CA ARG A 190 -6.81 -17.55 -12.76
C ARG A 190 -7.16 -18.23 -11.44
N VAL A 191 -6.84 -17.54 -10.36
CA VAL A 191 -7.20 -18.00 -9.01
C VAL A 191 -8.70 -17.78 -8.76
N TRP A 192 -9.22 -16.62 -9.20
CA TRP A 192 -10.63 -16.26 -9.07
C TRP A 192 -11.28 -16.06 -10.44
N SER A 193 -12.56 -16.39 -10.51
CA SER A 193 -13.38 -16.23 -11.72
C SER A 193 -13.81 -14.77 -11.94
N ASP A 194 -14.13 -14.06 -10.86
CA ASP A 194 -14.50 -12.65 -10.85
C ASP A 194 -14.24 -11.96 -9.49
N VAL A 195 -14.68 -10.71 -9.35
CA VAL A 195 -14.51 -9.90 -8.14
C VAL A 195 -15.36 -10.40 -6.98
N GLU A 196 -16.54 -10.98 -7.23
CA GLU A 196 -17.38 -11.48 -6.15
C GLU A 196 -16.81 -12.80 -5.58
N ASP A 197 -16.26 -13.66 -6.44
CA ASP A 197 -15.49 -14.85 -6.05
C ASP A 197 -14.26 -14.47 -5.20
N PHE A 198 -13.48 -13.49 -5.64
CA PHE A 198 -12.39 -12.89 -4.85
C PHE A 198 -12.89 -12.39 -3.48
N ALA A 199 -13.98 -11.63 -3.46
CA ALA A 199 -14.50 -11.02 -2.24
C ALA A 199 -15.14 -12.02 -1.25
N ARG A 200 -15.65 -13.16 -1.74
CA ARG A 200 -16.17 -14.26 -0.90
C ARG A 200 -15.08 -15.16 -0.33
N THR A 201 -13.84 -15.04 -0.83
CA THR A 201 -12.73 -15.87 -0.38
C THR A 201 -12.39 -15.58 1.10
N GLU A 202 -12.29 -16.64 1.90
CA GLU A 202 -11.92 -16.53 3.31
C GLU A 202 -10.46 -16.09 3.47
N LEU A 203 -10.16 -15.36 4.55
CA LEU A 203 -8.79 -14.88 4.84
C LEU A 203 -7.79 -16.05 4.91
N GLN A 204 -8.20 -17.20 5.44
CA GLN A 204 -7.35 -18.39 5.48
C GLN A 204 -6.96 -18.87 4.07
N ARG A 205 -7.88 -18.84 3.11
CA ARG A 205 -7.58 -19.23 1.73
C ARG A 205 -6.64 -18.23 1.06
N PHE A 206 -6.77 -16.94 1.37
CA PHE A 206 -5.80 -15.93 0.91
C PHE A 206 -4.38 -16.21 1.43
N LYS A 207 -4.23 -16.60 2.71
CA LYS A 207 -2.94 -16.97 3.30
C LYS A 207 -2.31 -18.17 2.60
N GLU A 208 -3.09 -19.21 2.31
CA GLU A 208 -2.60 -20.38 1.55
C GLU A 208 -2.07 -19.98 0.16
N ILE A 209 -2.83 -19.15 -0.57
CA ILE A 209 -2.40 -18.63 -1.88
C ILE A 209 -1.13 -17.79 -1.74
N TRP A 210 -1.05 -16.98 -0.68
CA TRP A 210 0.12 -16.15 -0.39
C TRP A 210 1.37 -16.98 -0.12
N ASP A 211 1.25 -18.04 0.67
CA ASP A 211 2.35 -18.95 0.97
C ASP A 211 2.82 -19.70 -0.28
N GLU A 212 1.90 -20.13 -1.15
CA GLU A 212 2.24 -20.72 -2.46
C GLU A 212 3.04 -19.75 -3.35
N LEU A 213 2.70 -18.46 -3.34
CA LEU A 213 3.40 -17.43 -4.09
C LEU A 213 4.81 -17.18 -3.54
N LYS A 214 4.95 -17.03 -2.21
CA LYS A 214 6.26 -16.87 -1.55
C LYS A 214 7.21 -18.01 -1.87
N LEU A 215 6.74 -19.25 -1.73
CA LEU A 215 7.54 -20.44 -2.06
C LEU A 215 7.99 -20.46 -3.53
N SER A 216 7.20 -19.88 -4.42
CA SER A 216 7.54 -19.84 -5.85
C SER A 216 8.57 -18.75 -6.15
N ASP A 217 8.48 -17.58 -5.52
CA ASP A 217 9.46 -16.50 -5.65
C ASP A 217 10.84 -16.94 -5.10
N ASP A 218 10.87 -17.58 -3.92
CA ASP A 218 12.11 -18.10 -3.31
C ASP A 218 12.81 -19.17 -4.19
N GLN A 219 12.03 -20.02 -4.86
CA GLN A 219 12.56 -21.02 -5.79
C GLN A 219 13.20 -20.37 -7.02
N ILE A 220 12.56 -19.35 -7.59
CA ILE A 220 13.08 -18.59 -8.73
C ILE A 220 14.39 -17.90 -8.34
N ASP A 221 14.43 -17.23 -7.20
CA ASP A 221 15.62 -16.53 -6.72
C ASP A 221 16.79 -17.51 -6.49
N ALA A 222 16.53 -18.68 -5.91
CA ALA A 222 17.54 -19.72 -5.73
C ALA A 222 18.09 -20.28 -7.07
N GLU A 223 17.25 -20.44 -8.08
CA GLU A 223 17.66 -20.89 -9.43
C GLU A 223 18.50 -19.83 -10.15
N VAL A 224 18.12 -18.55 -10.04
CA VAL A 224 18.84 -17.41 -10.59
C VAL A 224 20.23 -17.32 -9.94
N GLU A 225 20.33 -17.41 -8.62
CA GLU A 225 21.61 -17.43 -7.90
C GLU A 225 22.49 -18.63 -8.28
N ALA A 226 21.90 -19.81 -8.46
CA ALA A 226 22.63 -20.98 -8.97
C ALA A 226 23.12 -20.78 -10.42
N CYS A 227 22.36 -20.10 -11.27
CA CYS A 227 22.79 -19.74 -12.63
C CYS A 227 23.95 -18.73 -12.61
N HIS A 228 23.85 -17.68 -11.78
CA HIS A 228 24.92 -16.70 -11.60
C HIS A 228 26.22 -17.34 -11.11
N ARG A 229 26.17 -18.19 -10.08
CA ARG A 229 27.34 -18.93 -9.58
C ARG A 229 27.98 -19.80 -10.65
N ARG A 230 27.17 -20.51 -11.46
CA ARG A 230 27.66 -21.34 -12.58
C ARG A 230 28.31 -20.50 -13.69
N ARG A 231 27.77 -19.32 -14.00
CA ARG A 231 28.37 -18.39 -14.97
C ARG A 231 29.69 -17.81 -14.47
N LEU A 232 29.78 -17.44 -13.19
CA LEU A 232 31.02 -16.94 -12.57
C LEU A 232 32.13 -18.01 -12.53
N HIS A 233 31.78 -19.28 -12.37
CA HIS A 233 32.75 -20.39 -12.44
C HIS A 233 33.22 -20.68 -13.87
N ARG A 234 32.38 -20.46 -14.89
CA ARG A 234 32.74 -20.64 -16.31
C ARG A 234 33.60 -19.52 -16.89
N GLY A 235 33.66 -18.35 -16.26
CA GLY A 235 34.48 -17.20 -16.68
C GLY A 235 35.90 -17.18 -16.12
N LYS A 236 36.32 -18.20 -15.37
CA LYS A 236 37.66 -18.34 -14.78
C LYS A 236 38.54 -19.41 -15.44
N LEU A 237 38.19 -19.85 -16.66
CA LEU A 237 38.98 -20.80 -17.46
C LEU A 237 39.56 -20.11 -18.70
#